data_AF-W9HPS4-F1
#
_entry.id   AF-W9HPS4-F1
#
_cell.length_a   1.000
_cell.length_b   1.000
_cell.length_c   1.000
_cell.angle_alpha   90.00
_cell.angle_beta   90.00
_cell.angle_gamma   90.00
#
_symmetry.space_group_name_H-M   'P 1'
#
loop_
_entity.id
_entity.type
_entity.pdbx_description
1 polymer ?
#
loop_
_entity_poly.entity_id
_entity_poly.type
_entity_poly.pdbx_seq_one_letter_code
_entity_poly.pdbx_strand_id
1 'polypeptide(L)'
;MNQPSISQFTENENEGGRLTLISVKFKNELKRLLRDVIGLSATPRTIYLDATGIAKDDLIDLHLFIPSNRTICTVNVRKLGDAAFSAVGNSETSLRVLLESTNIPKVGFDIRDISRILCHRFEVSLGGVHNIQLLELASRKDGQQTKFLSGLTSCIEQDISDEDPGKIRWHNPDDAKSLRFYQEFGHAPYWTMKRVEIFPVLCEVYNTKLSKPKNAVWLHLAKQESEQRVHDAMKKRRKAKTEKQSWGPEVFWDDQQKQIAKDVWKEGIVLNELMGTWKLVAMMSKRTRECQMRTHNK
;
A
#
# COMPACT_ATOMS: atom_id res chain seq x y z
N MET A 1 40.87 44.16 13.44
CA MET A 1 39.49 43.79 13.81
C MET A 1 38.70 43.67 12.52
N ASN A 2 38.66 42.46 11.95
CA ASN A 2 37.96 42.21 10.69
C ASN A 2 36.70 41.40 10.99
N GLN A 3 35.54 41.98 10.68
CA GLN A 3 34.27 41.26 10.60
C GLN A 3 34.31 40.31 9.40
N PRO A 4 33.78 39.07 9.49
CA PRO A 4 33.51 38.28 8.31
C PRO A 4 32.17 38.69 7.71
N SER A 5 32.23 38.95 6.41
CA SER A 5 31.13 39.14 5.48
C SER A 5 30.19 37.94 5.45
N ILE A 6 28.89 38.24 5.46
CA ILE A 6 27.79 37.30 5.23
C ILE A 6 27.92 36.77 3.81
N SER A 7 28.39 35.53 3.67
CA SER A 7 28.38 34.82 2.40
C SER A 7 26.94 34.44 2.05
N GLN A 8 26.44 35.03 0.97
CA GLN A 8 25.25 34.57 0.26
C GLN A 8 25.40 33.08 -0.05
N PHE A 9 24.62 32.24 0.64
CA PHE A 9 24.45 30.85 0.24
C PHE A 9 23.51 30.84 -0.96
N THR A 10 24.10 30.46 -2.09
CA THR A 10 23.46 30.21 -3.37
C THR A 10 22.33 29.20 -3.22
N GLU A 11 21.15 29.62 -3.68
CA GLU A 11 20.03 28.75 -4.02
C GLU A 11 20.49 27.77 -5.10
N ASN A 12 20.86 26.57 -4.68
CA ASN A 12 20.79 25.41 -5.57
C ASN A 12 19.39 24.82 -5.41
N GLU A 13 18.46 25.33 -6.21
CA GLU A 13 17.14 24.74 -6.41
C GLU A 13 17.30 23.31 -6.92
N ASN A 14 17.20 22.35 -6.01
CA ASN A 14 17.08 20.93 -6.35
C ASN A 14 15.70 20.70 -6.97
N GLU A 15 15.68 20.29 -8.24
CA GLU A 15 14.48 19.88 -8.98
C GLU A 15 13.78 18.70 -8.27
N GLY A 16 12.84 19.05 -7.40
CA GLY A 16 11.99 18.12 -6.67
C GLY A 16 10.77 18.86 -6.18
N GLY A 17 9.88 19.26 -7.10
CA GLY A 17 8.74 20.14 -6.83
C GLY A 17 8.03 19.90 -5.49
N ARG A 18 7.73 20.98 -4.77
CA ARG A 18 7.11 20.95 -3.43
C ARG A 18 5.85 20.06 -3.40
N LEU A 19 5.78 19.15 -2.43
CA LEU A 19 4.59 18.32 -2.20
C LEU A 19 3.39 19.22 -1.82
N THR A 20 2.24 18.95 -2.43
CA THR A 20 0.99 19.61 -2.06
C THR A 20 0.30 18.81 -0.97
N LEU A 21 0.04 19.46 0.17
CA LEU A 21 -0.62 18.84 1.32
C LEU A 21 -2.05 19.35 1.43
N ILE A 22 -3.03 18.45 1.38
CA ILE A 22 -4.46 18.78 1.46
C ILE A 22 -5.06 18.10 2.69
N SER A 23 -5.68 18.88 3.57
CA SER A 23 -6.52 18.35 4.65
C SER A 23 -7.98 18.48 4.26
N VAL A 24 -8.73 17.37 4.37
CA VAL A 24 -10.15 17.30 4.05
C VAL A 24 -10.93 16.95 5.31
N LYS A 25 -11.65 17.93 5.85
CA LYS A 25 -12.44 17.84 7.08
C LYS A 25 -13.93 18.06 6.83
N PHE A 26 -14.29 18.58 5.66
CA PHE A 26 -15.66 18.92 5.29
C PHE A 26 -16.04 18.41 3.89
N LYS A 27 -17.35 18.22 3.66
CA LYS A 27 -17.89 17.63 2.42
C LYS A 27 -17.53 18.46 1.17
N ASN A 28 -17.54 19.79 1.27
CA ASN A 28 -17.16 20.68 0.17
C ASN A 28 -15.67 20.55 -0.21
N GLU A 29 -14.77 20.38 0.76
CA GLU A 29 -13.36 20.12 0.52
C GLU A 29 -13.14 18.78 -0.16
N LEU A 30 -13.88 17.74 0.26
CA LEU A 30 -13.84 16.42 -0.36
C LEU A 30 -14.30 16.47 -1.83
N LYS A 31 -15.42 17.15 -2.09
CA LYS A 31 -15.92 17.36 -3.46
C LYS A 31 -14.91 18.09 -4.33
N ARG A 32 -14.25 19.11 -3.79
CA ARG A 32 -13.17 19.85 -4.48
C ARG A 32 -11.99 18.93 -4.79
N LEU A 33 -11.52 18.14 -3.83
CA LEU A 33 -10.45 17.15 -4.04
C LEU A 33 -10.81 16.15 -5.14
N LEU A 34 -12.00 15.56 -5.07
CA LEU A 34 -12.47 14.58 -6.05
C LEU A 34 -12.53 15.18 -7.46
N ARG A 35 -12.96 16.43 -7.59
CA ARG A 35 -12.97 17.13 -8.88
C ARG A 35 -11.55 17.45 -9.36
N ASP A 36 -10.74 18.13 -8.56
CA ASP A 36 -9.52 18.78 -9.04
C ASP A 36 -8.31 17.84 -9.09
N VAL A 37 -8.25 16.89 -8.16
CA VAL A 37 -7.07 16.01 -8.00
C VAL A 37 -7.38 14.62 -8.52
N ILE A 38 -8.54 14.05 -8.20
CA ILE A 38 -8.81 12.63 -8.43
C ILE A 38 -9.65 12.33 -9.69
N GLY A 39 -10.45 13.28 -10.18
CA GLY A 39 -11.35 13.09 -11.33
C GLY A 39 -10.76 13.40 -12.71
N LEU A 40 -9.63 14.12 -12.78
CA LEU A 40 -9.19 14.76 -14.04
C LEU A 40 -8.13 14.04 -14.91
N SER A 41 -7.54 12.88 -14.54
CA SER A 41 -6.49 12.25 -15.40
C SER A 41 -6.97 11.02 -16.16
N ALA A 42 -6.52 10.93 -17.41
CA ALA A 42 -6.77 9.85 -18.37
C ALA A 42 -5.71 8.73 -18.37
N THR A 43 -4.85 8.62 -17.35
CA THR A 43 -3.80 7.58 -17.26
C THR A 43 -3.80 6.89 -15.90
N PRO A 44 -3.38 5.62 -15.79
CA PRO A 44 -3.59 4.85 -14.57
C PRO A 44 -2.86 5.49 -13.39
N ARG A 45 -3.65 5.95 -12.42
CA ARG A 45 -3.16 6.54 -11.18
C ARG A 45 -2.90 5.42 -10.18
N THR A 46 -1.68 5.33 -9.66
CA THR A 46 -1.41 4.57 -8.44
C THR A 46 -1.74 5.46 -7.25
N ILE A 47 -2.55 4.94 -6.32
CA ILE A 47 -2.85 5.61 -5.05
C ILE A 47 -2.10 4.87 -3.95
N TYR A 48 -1.19 5.57 -3.28
CA TYR A 48 -0.57 5.06 -2.06
C TYR A 48 -1.45 5.42 -0.88
N LEU A 49 -1.72 4.46 0.02
CA LEU A 49 -2.63 4.70 1.13
C LEU A 49 -2.12 4.12 2.44
N ASP A 50 -2.40 4.87 3.51
CA ASP A 50 -2.24 4.44 4.89
C ASP A 50 -3.32 5.10 5.75
N ALA A 51 -3.45 4.71 7.00
CA ALA A 51 -4.47 5.24 7.89
C ALA A 51 -3.99 5.32 9.32
N THR A 52 -4.58 6.23 10.07
CA THR A 52 -4.20 6.50 11.45
C THR A 52 -5.39 6.44 12.39
N GLY A 53 -5.10 6.17 13.66
CA GLY A 53 -6.13 5.91 14.65
C GLY A 53 -6.90 4.60 14.42
N ILE A 54 -6.26 3.62 13.75
CA ILE A 54 -6.74 2.24 13.59
C ILE A 54 -6.67 1.51 14.94
N ALA A 55 -7.51 1.92 15.88
CA ALA A 55 -7.64 1.30 17.19
C ALA A 55 -9.13 1.17 17.52
N LYS A 56 -9.50 0.05 18.15
CA LYS A 56 -10.89 -0.23 18.57
C LYS A 56 -11.91 -0.07 17.44
N ASP A 57 -11.56 -0.52 16.23
CA ASP A 57 -12.42 -0.47 15.03
C ASP A 57 -12.80 0.93 14.56
N ASP A 58 -11.97 1.92 14.87
CA ASP A 58 -12.10 3.29 14.40
C ASP A 58 -11.06 3.62 13.31
N LEU A 59 -11.40 4.61 12.47
CA LEU A 59 -10.54 5.15 11.43
C LEU A 59 -10.58 6.68 11.54
N ILE A 60 -9.51 7.28 12.03
CA ILE A 60 -9.47 8.73 12.27
C ILE A 60 -9.20 9.47 10.96
N ASP A 61 -8.04 9.19 10.36
CA ASP A 61 -7.62 9.79 9.12
C ASP A 61 -7.22 8.70 8.12
N LEU A 62 -7.61 8.91 6.86
CA LEU A 62 -7.13 8.16 5.70
C LEU A 62 -6.16 9.06 4.92
N HIS A 63 -4.92 8.61 4.78
CA HIS A 63 -3.88 9.30 4.03
C HIS A 63 -3.76 8.69 2.64
N LEU A 64 -3.77 9.54 1.62
CA LEU A 64 -3.68 9.17 0.22
C LEU A 64 -2.55 9.97 -0.42
N PHE A 65 -1.60 9.31 -1.05
CA PHE A 65 -0.59 9.96 -1.88
C PHE A 65 -0.81 9.61 -3.36
N ILE A 66 -0.88 10.65 -4.18
CA ILE A 66 -1.10 10.57 -5.63
C ILE A 66 0.16 11.16 -6.29
N PRO A 67 1.12 10.30 -6.71
CA PRO A 67 2.40 10.76 -7.23
C PRO A 67 2.27 11.62 -8.48
N SER A 68 1.32 11.30 -9.37
CA SER A 68 1.11 12.03 -10.63
C SER A 68 0.85 13.52 -10.41
N ASN A 69 0.29 13.89 -9.25
CA ASN A 69 -0.04 15.25 -8.89
C ASN A 69 0.81 15.74 -7.70
N ARG A 70 1.81 14.95 -7.26
CA ARG A 70 2.64 15.21 -6.06
C ARG A 70 1.81 15.66 -4.84
N THR A 71 0.63 15.04 -4.66
CA THR A 71 -0.36 15.47 -3.68
C THR A 71 -0.56 14.42 -2.61
N ILE A 72 -0.37 14.80 -1.34
CA ILE A 72 -0.77 14.03 -0.17
C ILE A 72 -2.08 14.62 0.36
N CYS A 73 -3.11 13.79 0.44
CA CYS A 73 -4.39 14.14 1.00
C CYS A 73 -4.63 13.38 2.31
N THR A 74 -5.03 14.10 3.36
CA THR A 74 -5.49 13.54 4.61
C THR A 74 -6.99 13.77 4.74
N VAL A 75 -7.77 12.71 4.61
CA VAL A 75 -9.23 12.73 4.78
C VAL A 75 -9.57 12.39 6.22
N ASN A 76 -10.18 13.32 6.95
CA ASN A 76 -10.63 13.09 8.32
C ASN A 76 -11.92 12.29 8.34
N VAL A 77 -11.76 10.97 8.30
CA VAL A 77 -12.87 10.00 8.24
C VAL A 77 -13.72 10.07 9.50
N ARG A 78 -13.12 10.26 10.68
CA ARG A 78 -13.88 10.37 11.94
C ARG A 78 -14.90 11.51 11.90
N LYS A 79 -14.52 12.68 11.38
CA LYS A 79 -15.40 13.84 11.29
C LYS A 79 -16.42 13.72 10.17
N LEU A 80 -16.02 13.15 9.04
CA LEU A 80 -16.89 13.02 7.85
C LEU A 80 -17.86 11.84 7.95
N GLY A 81 -17.52 10.81 8.73
CA GLY A 81 -18.27 9.55 8.78
C GLY A 81 -18.48 8.97 7.38
N ASP A 82 -19.69 8.46 7.12
CA ASP A 82 -20.06 7.89 5.82
C ASP A 82 -19.96 8.88 4.67
N ALA A 83 -20.02 10.19 4.94
CA ALA A 83 -19.86 11.22 3.92
C ALA A 83 -18.45 11.21 3.31
N ALA A 84 -17.45 10.65 4.00
CA ALA A 84 -16.10 10.46 3.44
C ALA A 84 -16.10 9.59 2.17
N PHE A 85 -17.05 8.65 2.07
CA PHE A 85 -17.10 7.64 1.01
C PHE A 85 -18.32 7.78 0.10
N SER A 86 -19.40 8.38 0.59
CA SER A 86 -20.65 8.57 -0.17
C SER A 86 -20.76 9.93 -0.87
N ALA A 87 -20.00 10.95 -0.46
CA ALA A 87 -20.07 12.26 -1.11
C ALA A 87 -19.52 12.19 -2.55
N VAL A 88 -20.39 12.53 -3.50
CA VAL A 88 -20.03 12.62 -4.92
C VAL A 88 -19.57 14.03 -5.29
N GLY A 89 -18.52 14.11 -6.10
CA GLY A 89 -18.18 15.32 -6.84
C GLY A 89 -19.14 15.54 -8.02
N ASN A 90 -18.89 16.58 -8.82
CA ASN A 90 -19.71 16.87 -10.01
C ASN A 90 -19.57 15.81 -11.12
N SER A 91 -18.53 14.96 -11.06
CA SER A 91 -18.30 13.85 -11.99
C SER A 91 -18.97 12.54 -11.56
N GLU A 92 -19.89 12.59 -10.58
CA GLU A 92 -20.53 11.43 -9.93
C GLU A 92 -19.55 10.45 -9.23
N THR A 93 -18.25 10.74 -9.25
CA THR A 93 -17.23 9.92 -8.61
C THR A 93 -17.16 10.25 -7.11
N SER A 94 -17.26 9.23 -6.27
CA SER A 94 -16.97 9.32 -4.84
C SER A 94 -15.62 8.69 -4.52
N LEU A 95 -15.11 8.93 -3.30
CA LEU A 95 -13.90 8.25 -2.83
C LEU A 95 -14.08 6.72 -2.81
N ARG A 96 -15.30 6.23 -2.52
CA ARG A 96 -15.62 4.81 -2.58
C ARG A 96 -15.35 4.22 -3.96
N VAL A 97 -15.87 4.84 -5.03
CA VAL A 97 -15.70 4.35 -6.42
C VAL A 97 -14.21 4.19 -6.76
N LEU A 98 -13.38 5.13 -6.32
CA LEU A 98 -11.93 5.11 -6.57
C LEU A 98 -11.22 3.99 -5.80
N LEU A 99 -11.56 3.84 -4.52
CA LEU A 99 -11.02 2.80 -3.65
C LEU A 99 -11.44 1.40 -4.10
N GLU A 100 -12.67 1.24 -4.62
CA GLU A 100 -13.23 -0.03 -5.10
C GLU A 100 -12.77 -0.43 -6.50
N SER A 101 -12.33 0.53 -7.33
CA SER A 101 -11.92 0.27 -8.72
C SER A 101 -10.74 -0.71 -8.84
N THR A 102 -10.88 -1.83 -9.55
CA THR A 102 -9.76 -2.75 -9.81
C THR A 102 -8.74 -2.19 -10.80
N ASN A 103 -9.10 -1.15 -11.56
CA ASN A 103 -8.26 -0.55 -12.60
C ASN A 103 -7.27 0.49 -12.04
N ILE A 104 -7.47 0.93 -10.80
CA ILE A 104 -6.64 1.91 -10.11
C ILE A 104 -5.85 1.16 -9.03
N PRO A 105 -4.53 0.98 -9.16
CA PRO A 105 -3.74 0.32 -8.12
C PRO A 105 -3.80 1.07 -6.80
N LYS A 106 -4.16 0.38 -5.71
CA LYS A 106 -4.01 0.89 -4.34
C LYS A 106 -2.84 0.20 -3.66
N VAL A 107 -1.81 0.96 -3.31
CA VAL A 107 -0.60 0.42 -2.71
C VAL A 107 -0.52 0.84 -1.26
N GLY A 108 -0.31 -0.10 -0.34
CA GLY A 108 -0.16 0.21 1.07
C GLY A 108 0.71 -0.81 1.79
N PHE A 109 1.11 -0.49 3.02
CA PHE A 109 1.88 -1.41 3.86
C PHE A 109 0.96 -2.06 4.89
N ASP A 110 0.90 -3.40 4.90
CA ASP A 110 0.00 -4.17 5.79
C ASP A 110 -1.46 -3.67 5.78
N ILE A 111 -2.12 -3.79 4.63
CA ILE A 111 -3.48 -3.28 4.38
C ILE A 111 -4.62 -4.02 5.09
N ARG A 112 -4.33 -5.03 5.93
CA ARG A 112 -5.36 -5.90 6.54
C ARG A 112 -6.33 -5.14 7.43
N ASP A 113 -5.80 -4.33 8.35
CA ASP A 113 -6.64 -3.58 9.30
C ASP A 113 -7.44 -2.47 8.62
N ILE A 114 -6.82 -1.76 7.66
CA ILE A 114 -7.49 -0.73 6.85
C ILE A 114 -8.65 -1.36 6.08
N SER A 115 -8.40 -2.47 5.38
CA SER A 115 -9.43 -3.17 4.59
C SER A 115 -10.60 -3.63 5.45
N ARG A 116 -10.31 -4.15 6.64
CA ARG A 116 -11.32 -4.62 7.58
C ARG A 116 -12.23 -3.49 8.05
N ILE A 117 -11.66 -2.35 8.44
CA ILE A 117 -12.43 -1.20 8.91
C ILE A 117 -13.24 -0.59 7.75
N LEU A 118 -12.63 -0.38 6.59
CA LEU A 118 -13.32 0.12 5.40
C LEU A 118 -14.52 -0.75 5.05
N CYS A 119 -14.37 -2.07 5.04
CA CYS A 119 -15.46 -2.98 4.71
C CYS A 119 -16.55 -2.98 5.80
N HIS A 120 -16.19 -3.18 7.06
CA HIS A 120 -17.19 -3.40 8.11
C HIS A 120 -17.85 -2.14 8.66
N ARG A 121 -17.18 -0.98 8.57
CA ARG A 121 -17.71 0.30 9.07
C ARG A 121 -18.32 1.16 7.99
N PHE A 122 -17.79 1.09 6.77
CA PHE A 122 -18.15 2.01 5.69
C PHE A 122 -18.61 1.30 4.41
N GLU A 123 -18.68 -0.04 4.44
CA GLU A 123 -19.05 -0.86 3.28
C GLU A 123 -18.18 -0.64 2.04
N VAL A 124 -16.92 -0.24 2.24
CA VAL A 124 -15.95 0.03 1.17
C VAL A 124 -15.01 -1.16 0.99
N SER A 125 -14.93 -1.68 -0.23
CA SER A 125 -14.10 -2.82 -0.60
C SER A 125 -12.88 -2.40 -1.43
N LEU A 126 -11.66 -2.40 -0.88
CA LEU A 126 -10.49 -2.03 -1.70
C LEU A 126 -10.29 -2.99 -2.90
N GLY A 127 -10.31 -2.48 -4.14
CA GLY A 127 -10.00 -3.23 -5.36
C GLY A 127 -8.56 -3.01 -5.83
N GLY A 128 -7.97 -3.89 -6.63
CA GLY A 128 -6.64 -3.64 -7.26
C GLY A 128 -5.52 -3.33 -6.25
N VAL A 129 -5.46 -4.08 -5.14
CA VAL A 129 -4.57 -3.77 -4.02
C VAL A 129 -3.20 -4.42 -4.18
N HIS A 130 -2.15 -3.67 -3.84
CA HIS A 130 -0.79 -4.17 -3.71
C HIS A 130 -0.27 -3.91 -2.30
N ASN A 131 0.09 -4.97 -1.58
CA ASN A 131 0.65 -4.87 -0.25
C ASN A 131 2.18 -4.85 -0.32
N ILE A 132 2.80 -3.72 0.02
CA ILE A 132 4.26 -3.54 -0.02
C ILE A 132 4.98 -4.59 0.82
N GLN A 133 4.41 -5.00 1.96
CA GLN A 133 4.98 -6.04 2.81
C GLN A 133 5.05 -7.40 2.12
N LEU A 134 4.11 -7.69 1.20
CA LEU A 134 4.15 -8.90 0.38
C LEU A 134 5.09 -8.76 -0.81
N LEU A 135 5.23 -7.56 -1.38
CA LEU A 135 6.24 -7.29 -2.41
C LEU A 135 7.65 -7.44 -1.84
N GLU A 136 7.89 -6.95 -0.63
CA GLU A 136 9.15 -7.15 0.09
C GLU A 136 9.44 -8.64 0.25
N LEU A 137 8.49 -9.39 0.84
CA LEU A 137 8.62 -10.84 1.04
C LEU A 137 8.93 -11.58 -0.27
N ALA A 138 8.22 -11.23 -1.34
CA ALA A 138 8.40 -11.80 -2.67
C ALA A 138 9.76 -11.47 -3.30
N SER A 139 10.34 -10.32 -2.94
CA SER A 139 11.61 -9.83 -3.49
C SER A 139 12.85 -10.40 -2.80
N ARG A 140 12.68 -11.13 -1.70
CA ARG A 140 13.77 -11.75 -0.95
C ARG A 140 14.55 -12.74 -1.81
N LYS A 141 15.86 -12.80 -1.60
CA LYS A 141 16.77 -13.74 -2.27
C LYS A 141 16.59 -15.15 -1.71
N ASP A 142 16.95 -16.16 -2.50
CA ASP A 142 16.99 -17.54 -2.04
C ASP A 142 17.87 -17.69 -0.79
N GLY A 143 17.40 -18.47 0.18
CA GLY A 143 18.05 -18.65 1.48
C GLY A 143 17.66 -17.61 2.54
N GLN A 144 17.02 -16.50 2.18
CA GLN A 144 16.45 -15.59 3.18
C GLN A 144 15.16 -16.17 3.76
N GLN A 145 14.94 -15.95 5.06
CA GLN A 145 13.73 -16.42 5.74
C GLN A 145 12.50 -15.80 5.08
N THR A 146 11.49 -16.60 4.71
CA THR A 146 10.22 -16.12 4.12
C THR A 146 8.99 -16.47 4.98
N LYS A 147 9.21 -17.09 6.14
CA LYS A 147 8.15 -17.41 7.10
C LYS A 147 7.61 -16.18 7.81
N PHE A 148 8.44 -15.18 8.08
CA PHE A 148 8.07 -13.99 8.83
C PHE A 148 8.08 -12.74 7.95
N LEU A 149 7.07 -11.89 8.11
CA LEU A 149 6.92 -10.62 7.42
C LEU A 149 7.82 -9.55 8.05
N SER A 150 8.41 -8.68 7.23
CA SER A 150 9.14 -7.50 7.71
C SER A 150 8.20 -6.40 8.18
N GLY A 151 8.63 -5.64 9.19
CA GLY A 151 7.99 -4.37 9.57
C GLY A 151 8.45 -3.22 8.67
N LEU A 152 7.64 -2.16 8.57
CA LEU A 152 7.93 -1.00 7.70
C LEU A 152 9.31 -0.38 7.98
N THR A 153 9.66 -0.16 9.26
CA THR A 153 10.98 0.37 9.63
C THR A 153 12.10 -0.52 9.09
N SER A 154 12.01 -1.84 9.27
CA SER A 154 13.01 -2.78 8.77
C SER A 154 13.16 -2.72 7.24
N CYS A 155 12.05 -2.57 6.51
CA CYS A 155 12.07 -2.41 5.06
C CYS A 155 12.80 -1.11 4.66
N ILE A 156 12.49 0.00 5.31
CA ILE A 156 13.12 1.31 5.03
C ILE A 156 14.61 1.26 5.33
N GLU A 157 15.01 0.70 6.48
CA GLU A 157 16.42 0.64 6.88
C GLU A 157 17.26 -0.21 5.92
N GLN A 158 16.72 -1.34 5.46
CA GLN A 158 17.49 -2.32 4.69
C GLN A 158 17.48 -2.05 3.19
N ASP A 159 16.38 -1.52 2.66
CA ASP A 159 16.17 -1.47 1.20
C ASP A 159 16.22 -0.06 0.60
N ILE A 160 16.23 0.99 1.43
CA ILE A 160 16.34 2.37 0.95
C ILE A 160 17.71 2.95 1.34
N SER A 161 18.35 3.61 0.38
CA SER A 161 19.63 4.32 0.57
C SER A 161 19.51 5.41 1.64
N ASP A 162 20.55 5.60 2.44
CA ASP A 162 20.63 6.69 3.42
C ASP A 162 20.66 8.09 2.77
N GLU A 163 21.03 8.14 1.48
CA GLU A 163 21.00 9.36 0.67
C GLU A 163 19.60 9.68 0.11
N ASP A 164 18.64 8.75 0.22
CA ASP A 164 17.30 8.96 -0.29
C ASP A 164 16.60 10.08 0.50
N PRO A 165 16.10 11.14 -0.18
CA PRO A 165 15.45 12.25 0.52
C PRO A 165 14.23 11.83 1.35
N GLY A 166 13.51 10.79 0.92
CA GLY A 166 12.39 10.21 1.66
C GLY A 166 12.84 9.54 2.95
N LYS A 167 13.93 8.75 2.91
CA LYS A 167 14.51 8.14 4.13
C LYS A 167 15.07 9.21 5.07
N ILE A 168 15.76 10.23 4.55
CA ILE A 168 16.20 11.37 5.34
C ILE A 168 15.00 12.04 6.04
N ARG A 169 13.91 12.32 5.33
CA ARG A 169 12.69 12.89 5.92
C ARG A 169 11.97 11.93 6.87
N TRP A 170 12.13 10.62 6.68
CA TRP A 170 11.61 9.59 7.58
C TRP A 170 12.30 9.60 8.94
N HIS A 171 13.59 9.95 9.00
CA HIS A 171 14.36 10.10 10.25
C HIS A 171 14.28 11.50 10.87
N ASN A 172 13.89 12.52 10.09
CA ASN A 172 13.82 13.89 10.58
C ASN A 172 12.38 14.32 10.88
N PRO A 173 12.03 14.75 12.11
CA PRO A 173 10.69 15.26 12.42
C PRO A 173 10.44 16.64 11.79
N ASP A 174 9.21 16.89 11.32
CA ASP A 174 8.80 18.22 10.82
C ASP A 174 8.32 19.14 11.95
N ASP A 175 8.01 18.58 13.12
CA ASP A 175 7.39 19.29 14.23
C ASP A 175 7.91 18.81 15.61
N ALA A 176 7.91 19.72 16.58
CA ALA A 176 8.43 19.46 17.93
C ALA A 176 7.61 18.43 18.72
N LYS A 177 6.32 18.21 18.38
CA LYS A 177 5.47 17.22 19.06
C LYS A 177 5.87 15.80 18.65
N SER A 178 6.28 15.63 17.39
CA SER A 178 6.82 14.38 16.87
C SER A 178 8.24 14.12 17.39
N LEU A 179 9.03 15.15 17.69
CA LEU A 179 10.44 15.04 18.12
C LEU A 179 10.66 14.02 19.24
N ARG A 180 9.84 13.99 20.29
CA ARG A 180 9.97 13.01 21.39
C ARG A 180 9.88 11.57 20.88
N PHE A 181 8.97 11.28 19.94
CA PHE A 181 8.80 9.95 19.37
C PHE A 181 9.95 9.59 18.44
N TYR A 182 10.46 10.55 17.68
CA TYR A 182 11.66 10.34 16.87
C TYR A 182 12.89 10.06 17.73
N GLN A 183 13.03 10.73 18.88
CA GLN A 183 14.10 10.46 19.85
C GLN A 183 13.97 9.07 20.48
N GLU A 184 12.75 8.60 20.71
CA GLU A 184 12.47 7.30 21.33
C GLU A 184 12.60 6.12 20.33
N PHE A 185 12.13 6.30 19.10
CA PHE A 185 12.03 5.23 18.10
C PHE A 185 13.03 5.34 16.95
N GLY A 186 13.73 6.48 16.80
CA GLY A 186 14.69 6.74 15.71
C GLY A 186 14.06 7.03 14.35
N HIS A 187 12.72 7.06 14.26
CA HIS A 187 12.00 7.19 12.99
C HIS A 187 10.60 7.78 13.16
N ALA A 188 9.93 8.08 12.03
CA ALA A 188 8.58 8.62 12.04
C ALA A 188 7.57 7.70 12.75
N PRO A 189 6.68 8.25 13.60
CA PRO A 189 5.68 7.46 14.27
C PRO A 189 4.59 6.97 13.32
N TYR A 190 3.87 5.92 13.72
CA TYR A 190 2.89 5.24 12.86
C TYR A 190 1.70 6.13 12.46
N TRP A 191 1.41 7.21 13.20
CA TRP A 191 0.30 8.13 12.92
C TRP A 191 0.67 9.30 11.98
N THR A 192 1.82 9.24 11.31
CA THR A 192 2.26 10.32 10.41
C THR A 192 1.91 10.02 8.96
N MET A 193 1.55 11.07 8.22
CA MET A 193 1.35 10.98 6.76
C MET A 193 2.66 10.67 6.00
N LYS A 194 3.83 10.82 6.63
CA LYS A 194 5.14 10.51 6.04
C LYS A 194 5.25 9.05 5.58
N ARG A 195 4.42 8.15 6.13
CA ARG A 195 4.36 6.75 5.70
C ARG A 195 3.93 6.61 4.23
N VAL A 196 2.92 7.34 3.76
CA VAL A 196 2.50 7.24 2.34
C VAL A 196 3.51 7.89 1.39
N GLU A 197 4.39 8.75 1.89
CA GLU A 197 5.43 9.42 1.11
C GLU A 197 6.59 8.49 0.76
N ILE A 198 6.95 7.56 1.64
CA ILE A 198 8.07 6.61 1.42
C ILE A 198 7.64 5.37 0.61
N PHE A 199 6.33 5.08 0.57
CA PHE A 199 5.79 3.91 -0.12
C PHE A 199 6.14 3.81 -1.62
N PRO A 200 6.14 4.90 -2.42
CA PRO A 200 6.61 4.85 -3.80
C PRO A 200 8.03 4.32 -3.94
N VAL A 201 8.95 4.77 -3.07
CA VAL A 201 10.37 4.37 -3.11
C VAL A 201 10.50 2.86 -2.83
N LEU A 202 9.84 2.37 -1.78
CA LEU A 202 9.80 0.92 -1.50
C LEU A 202 9.20 0.12 -2.67
N CYS A 203 8.08 0.61 -3.21
CA CYS A 203 7.39 -0.03 -4.32
C CYS A 203 8.29 -0.12 -5.56
N GLU A 204 9.03 0.94 -5.88
CA GLU A 204 9.99 0.97 -6.98
C GLU A 204 11.14 -0.02 -6.75
N VAL A 205 11.73 -0.04 -5.55
CA VAL A 205 12.81 -0.99 -5.20
C VAL A 205 12.34 -2.44 -5.38
N TYR A 206 11.18 -2.80 -4.83
CA TYR A 206 10.70 -4.18 -4.91
C TYR A 206 10.22 -4.57 -6.31
N ASN A 207 9.54 -3.68 -7.03
CA ASN A 207 9.17 -3.93 -8.42
C ASN A 207 10.40 -4.10 -9.31
N THR A 208 11.47 -3.32 -9.07
CA THR A 208 12.74 -3.49 -9.79
C THR A 208 13.34 -4.86 -9.54
N LYS A 209 13.39 -5.33 -8.29
CA LYS A 209 13.84 -6.70 -7.95
C LYS A 209 12.98 -7.79 -8.61
N LEU A 210 11.67 -7.55 -8.68
CA LEU A 210 10.67 -8.51 -9.21
C LEU A 210 10.45 -8.43 -10.73
N SER A 211 10.99 -7.42 -11.40
CA SER A 211 10.79 -7.18 -12.84
C SER A 211 11.35 -8.28 -13.74
N LYS A 212 12.30 -9.07 -13.23
CA LYS A 212 12.93 -10.16 -13.99
C LYS A 212 11.91 -11.27 -14.26
N PRO A 213 11.86 -11.86 -15.48
CA PRO A 213 10.88 -12.90 -15.82
C PRO A 213 10.84 -14.08 -14.84
N LYS A 214 11.99 -14.51 -14.31
CA LYS A 214 12.09 -15.57 -13.31
C LYS A 214 11.37 -15.25 -11.98
N ASN A 215 11.11 -13.97 -11.71
CA ASN A 215 10.44 -13.48 -10.50
C ASN A 215 8.97 -13.10 -10.74
N ALA A 216 8.47 -13.21 -11.99
CA ALA A 216 7.10 -12.83 -12.34
C ALA A 216 6.05 -13.62 -11.56
N VAL A 217 6.33 -14.91 -11.28
CA VAL A 217 5.47 -15.76 -10.42
C VAL A 217 5.33 -15.16 -9.02
N TRP A 218 6.41 -14.66 -8.44
CA TRP A 218 6.41 -14.09 -7.09
C TRP A 218 5.66 -12.77 -7.03
N LEU A 219 5.83 -11.93 -8.05
CA LEU A 219 5.04 -10.71 -8.18
C LEU A 219 3.54 -11.05 -8.29
N HIS A 220 3.18 -12.02 -9.13
CA HIS A 220 1.80 -12.44 -9.29
C HIS A 220 1.21 -12.95 -7.96
N LEU A 221 1.91 -13.84 -7.26
CA LEU A 221 1.49 -14.38 -5.97
C LEU A 221 1.35 -13.28 -4.91
N ALA A 222 2.27 -12.32 -4.85
CA ALA A 222 2.16 -11.19 -3.94
C ALA A 222 0.91 -10.33 -4.20
N LYS A 223 0.56 -10.11 -5.47
CA LYS A 223 -0.69 -9.42 -5.86
C LYS A 223 -1.92 -10.23 -5.48
N GLN A 224 -1.95 -11.52 -5.81
CA GLN A 224 -3.05 -12.41 -5.46
C GLN A 224 -3.28 -12.47 -3.94
N GLU A 225 -2.21 -12.60 -3.16
CA GLU A 225 -2.28 -12.60 -1.70
C GLU A 225 -2.68 -11.24 -1.13
N SER A 226 -2.35 -10.14 -1.81
CA SER A 226 -2.84 -8.80 -1.44
C SER A 226 -4.36 -8.72 -1.57
N GLU A 227 -4.92 -9.22 -2.66
CA GLU A 227 -6.38 -9.29 -2.87
C GLU A 227 -7.04 -10.27 -1.90
N GLN A 228 -6.42 -11.42 -1.64
CA GLN A 228 -6.94 -12.41 -0.70
C GLN A 228 -6.99 -11.83 0.73
N ARG A 229 -5.99 -11.04 1.15
CA ARG A 229 -6.02 -10.33 2.44
C ARG A 229 -7.19 -9.35 2.55
N VAL A 230 -7.56 -8.67 1.46
CA VAL A 230 -8.76 -7.81 1.44
C VAL A 230 -10.02 -8.66 1.58
N HIS A 231 -10.15 -9.73 0.79
CA HIS A 231 -11.30 -10.64 0.85
C HIS A 231 -11.48 -11.26 2.24
N ASP A 232 -10.40 -11.70 2.87
CA ASP A 232 -10.42 -12.28 4.22
C ASP A 232 -10.80 -11.24 5.28
N ALA A 233 -10.36 -9.99 5.10
CA ALA A 233 -10.72 -8.90 5.98
C ALA A 233 -12.23 -8.61 5.96
N MET A 234 -12.92 -8.86 4.84
CA MET A 234 -14.39 -8.73 4.75
C MET A 234 -15.13 -9.85 5.47
N LYS A 235 -14.54 -11.05 5.54
CA LYS A 235 -15.17 -12.20 6.22
C LYS A 235 -15.01 -12.10 7.74
N LYS A 236 -13.95 -11.46 8.23
CA LYS A 236 -13.57 -11.45 9.64
C LYS A 236 -14.03 -10.17 10.35
N ARG A 237 -15.16 -10.26 11.06
CA ARG A 237 -15.71 -9.14 11.87
C ARG A 237 -14.76 -8.62 12.96
N ARG A 238 -13.91 -9.46 13.54
CA ARG A 238 -12.95 -9.08 14.59
C ARG A 238 -11.52 -9.34 14.15
N LYS A 239 -10.59 -8.48 14.59
CA LYS A 239 -9.15 -8.71 14.40
C LYS A 239 -8.76 -10.04 15.06
N ALA A 240 -8.23 -10.98 14.28
CA ALA A 240 -7.71 -12.23 14.83
C ALA A 240 -6.50 -11.92 15.72
N LYS A 241 -6.61 -12.25 17.01
CA LYS A 241 -5.54 -12.10 18.00
C LYS A 241 -4.61 -13.31 17.89
N THR A 242 -3.78 -13.38 16.86
CA THR A 242 -2.91 -14.57 16.66
C THR A 242 -1.58 -14.22 16.02
N GLU A 243 -0.53 -14.92 16.48
CA GLU A 243 0.85 -14.95 15.96
C GLU A 243 0.91 -15.07 14.42
N LYS A 244 -0.10 -15.68 13.78
CA LYS A 244 -0.21 -15.79 12.33
C LYS A 244 -0.25 -14.45 11.58
N GLN A 245 -0.45 -13.30 12.25
CA GLN A 245 -0.35 -11.99 11.59
C GLN A 245 1.08 -11.61 11.19
N SER A 246 2.10 -12.14 11.89
CA SER A 246 3.51 -11.92 11.53
C SER A 246 4.01 -12.92 10.49
N TRP A 247 3.22 -13.96 10.17
CA TRP A 247 3.64 -14.99 9.22
C TRP A 247 3.33 -14.57 7.78
N GLY A 248 4.26 -14.88 6.88
CA GLY A 248 4.05 -14.83 5.45
C GLY A 248 3.04 -15.89 5.01
N PRO A 249 2.35 -15.70 3.87
CA PRO A 249 1.54 -16.76 3.29
C PRO A 249 2.37 -18.02 3.03
N GLU A 250 1.79 -19.20 3.27
CA GLU A 250 2.50 -20.50 3.19
C GLU A 250 3.19 -20.70 1.84
N VAL A 251 2.61 -20.20 0.75
CA VAL A 251 3.19 -20.26 -0.61
C VAL A 251 4.61 -19.67 -0.72
N PHE A 252 5.02 -18.82 0.22
CA PHE A 252 6.36 -18.21 0.21
C PHE A 252 7.43 -19.02 0.97
N TRP A 253 7.04 -19.96 1.85
CA TRP A 253 7.99 -20.62 2.76
C TRP A 253 7.76 -22.13 2.93
N ASP A 254 6.60 -22.66 2.56
CA ASP A 254 6.37 -24.10 2.49
C ASP A 254 6.78 -24.61 1.10
N ASP A 255 7.70 -25.58 1.06
CA ASP A 255 8.29 -26.07 -0.19
C ASP A 255 7.25 -26.72 -1.11
N GLN A 256 6.27 -27.43 -0.54
CA GLN A 256 5.22 -28.07 -1.31
C GLN A 256 4.28 -27.02 -1.93
N GLN A 257 3.82 -26.05 -1.14
CA GLN A 257 2.97 -24.96 -1.64
C GLN A 257 3.70 -24.12 -2.70
N LYS A 258 4.99 -23.84 -2.47
CA LYS A 258 5.87 -23.12 -3.40
C LYS A 258 5.98 -23.84 -4.74
N GLN A 259 6.17 -25.15 -4.73
CA GLN A 259 6.27 -25.95 -5.95
C GLN A 259 4.93 -25.97 -6.70
N ILE A 260 3.81 -26.21 -5.98
CA ILE A 260 2.47 -26.19 -6.56
C ILE A 260 2.19 -24.85 -7.25
N ALA A 261 2.48 -23.73 -6.58
CA ALA A 261 2.23 -22.40 -7.15
C ALA A 261 3.06 -22.12 -8.41
N LYS A 262 4.31 -22.59 -8.46
CA LYS A 262 5.14 -22.48 -9.67
C LYS A 262 4.57 -23.29 -10.82
N ASP A 263 4.08 -24.50 -10.56
CA ASP A 263 3.54 -25.37 -11.60
C ASP A 263 2.21 -24.83 -12.12
N VAL A 264 1.30 -24.37 -11.24
CA VAL A 264 0.07 -23.67 -11.61
C VAL A 264 0.36 -22.43 -12.46
N TRP A 265 1.39 -21.65 -12.10
CA TRP A 265 1.80 -20.48 -12.88
C TRP A 265 2.29 -20.86 -14.28
N LYS A 266 3.13 -21.90 -14.41
CA LYS A 266 3.59 -22.40 -15.71
C LYS A 266 2.43 -22.88 -16.56
N GLU A 267 1.51 -23.66 -16.00
CA GLU A 267 0.29 -24.10 -16.69
C GLU A 267 -0.53 -22.90 -17.15
N GLY A 268 -0.69 -21.87 -16.31
CA GLY A 268 -1.39 -20.65 -16.64
C GLY A 268 -0.74 -19.84 -17.77
N ILE A 269 0.60 -19.78 -17.83
CA ILE A 269 1.33 -19.17 -18.96
C ILE A 269 1.05 -19.97 -20.24
N VAL A 270 1.23 -21.29 -20.21
CA VAL A 270 1.01 -22.16 -21.37
C VAL A 270 -0.44 -22.06 -21.87
N LEU A 271 -1.41 -22.03 -20.96
CA LEU A 271 -2.82 -21.82 -21.29
C LEU A 271 -3.08 -20.43 -21.89
N ASN A 272 -2.44 -19.36 -21.39
CA ASN A 272 -2.57 -18.02 -21.97
C ASN A 272 -1.99 -17.96 -23.39
N GLU A 273 -0.84 -18.60 -23.63
CA GLU A 273 -0.21 -18.71 -24.95
C GLU A 273 -1.07 -19.52 -25.93
N LEU A 274 -1.75 -20.57 -25.46
CA LEU A 274 -2.62 -21.42 -26.27
C LEU A 274 -4.01 -20.83 -26.54
N MET A 275 -4.57 -20.05 -25.60
CA MET A 275 -6.00 -19.65 -25.63
C MET A 275 -6.25 -18.18 -25.96
N GLY A 276 -5.23 -17.31 -25.94
CA GLY A 276 -5.43 -15.86 -25.99
C GLY A 276 -6.06 -15.31 -24.69
N THR A 277 -5.73 -14.06 -24.37
CA THR A 277 -5.72 -13.47 -23.02
C THR A 277 -7.07 -13.34 -22.27
N TRP A 278 -8.22 -13.72 -22.83
CA TRP A 278 -9.52 -13.20 -22.35
C TRP A 278 -10.37 -14.17 -21.50
N LYS A 279 -9.96 -15.44 -21.31
CA LYS A 279 -10.81 -16.44 -20.62
C LYS A 279 -10.28 -17.01 -19.29
N LEU A 280 -9.04 -16.68 -18.87
CA LEU A 280 -8.37 -17.39 -17.77
C LEU A 280 -8.61 -16.84 -16.35
N VAL A 281 -8.91 -15.54 -16.20
CA VAL A 281 -9.05 -14.89 -14.86
C VAL A 281 -10.17 -15.52 -14.02
N ALA A 282 -11.28 -15.92 -14.66
CA ALA A 282 -12.40 -16.56 -13.97
C ALA A 282 -12.12 -18.02 -13.55
N MET A 283 -11.19 -18.70 -14.23
CA MET A 283 -10.97 -20.15 -14.06
C MET A 283 -9.87 -20.44 -13.03
N MET A 284 -8.81 -19.62 -12.98
CA MET A 284 -7.74 -19.76 -11.99
C MET A 284 -8.20 -19.42 -10.57
N SER A 285 -9.07 -18.41 -10.41
CA SER A 285 -9.65 -18.06 -9.10
C SER A 285 -10.48 -19.21 -8.49
N LYS A 286 -11.09 -20.05 -9.33
CA LYS A 286 -11.91 -21.19 -8.89
C LYS A 286 -11.05 -22.39 -8.47
N ARG A 287 -10.00 -22.73 -9.24
CA ARG A 287 -9.11 -23.87 -8.94
C ARG A 287 -8.21 -23.64 -7.72
N THR A 288 -7.70 -22.44 -7.51
CA THR A 288 -6.86 -22.14 -6.34
C THR A 288 -7.65 -22.25 -5.04
N ARG A 289 -8.93 -21.83 -5.04
CA ARG A 289 -9.86 -22.01 -3.90
C ARG A 289 -10.19 -23.47 -3.64
N GLU A 290 -10.36 -24.28 -4.69
CA GLU A 290 -10.62 -25.73 -4.55
C GLU A 290 -9.41 -26.50 -3.98
N CYS A 291 -8.18 -26.12 -4.33
CA CYS A 291 -6.97 -26.69 -3.72
C CYS A 291 -6.81 -26.30 -2.24
N GLN A 292 -7.09 -25.04 -1.87
CA GLN A 292 -7.02 -24.59 -0.47
C GLN A 292 -8.12 -25.19 0.42
N MET A 293 -9.30 -25.53 -0.14
CA MET A 293 -10.36 -26.18 0.64
C MET A 293 -10.12 -27.68 0.86
N ARG A 294 -9.37 -28.36 -0.02
CA ARG A 294 -9.01 -29.78 0.18
C ARG A 294 -7.98 -30.01 1.29
N THR A 295 -7.18 -29.00 1.65
CA THR A 295 -6.16 -29.10 2.72
C THR A 295 -6.71 -28.83 4.12
N HIS A 296 -7.91 -28.26 4.25
CA HIS A 296 -8.56 -27.99 5.54
C HIS A 296 -9.50 -29.13 6.02
N ASN A 297 -9.62 -30.21 5.25
CA ASN A 297 -10.47 -31.36 5.56
C ASN A 297 -9.66 -32.66 5.81
N LYS A 298 -8.41 -32.53 6.24
CA LYS A 298 -7.58 -33.62 6.75
C LYS A 298 -6.95 -33.22 8.07
#